data_AF-A0A258VZ36-F1
#
_entry.id   AF-A0A258VZ36-F1
#
_cell.length_a   1.000
_cell.length_b   1.000
_cell.length_c   1.000
_cell.angle_alpha   90.00
_cell.angle_beta   90.00
_cell.angle_gamma   90.00
#
_symmetry.space_group_name_H-M   'P 1'
#
loop_
_entity.id
_entity.type
_entity.pdbx_description
1 polymer ?
#
loop_
_entity_poly.entity_id
_entity_poly.type
_entity_poly.pdbx_seq_one_letter_code
_entity_poly.pdbx_strand_id
1 'polypeptide(L)'
;MDFIGSFEQAVQKKDSEQQIAILQKALTEHGFKSAIMSDLALAVANHNLPYISFLEAFCDENAETPHGAEIKLADFYAGLDKLDETTSRARRFVSKFRGTEVEKNISAHPVLLTMFARCYLLMTAAYTRLGSRNYSQRLLTKALQIGLPKAFDDRMKNEILTLNNELKNEANSSLDKKWEEFYMTGANFNELHEICLKSQYFQMAKRIELLEGKFRFNADFIVDDSEILMDIFAFRNEKDGESNLTFTLR
;
A
#
# COMPACT_ATOMS: atom_id res chain seq x y z
N MET A 1 -30.80 -7.22 10.85
CA MET A 1 -30.97 -5.81 10.44
C MET A 1 -30.15 -5.62 9.17
N ASP A 2 -30.68 -4.95 8.15
CA ASP A 2 -29.89 -4.63 6.95
C ASP A 2 -28.98 -3.43 7.26
N PHE A 3 -27.76 -3.72 7.71
CA PHE A 3 -26.80 -2.69 8.11
C PHE A 3 -26.36 -1.82 6.93
N ILE A 4 -26.13 -2.41 5.76
CA ILE A 4 -25.65 -1.67 4.57
C ILE A 4 -26.75 -0.78 4.03
N GLY A 5 -27.96 -1.30 3.82
CA GLY A 5 -29.07 -0.49 3.34
C GLY A 5 -29.41 0.66 4.30
N SER A 6 -29.35 0.42 5.61
CA SER A 6 -29.55 1.47 6.61
C SER A 6 -28.43 2.52 6.58
N PHE A 7 -27.17 2.07 6.42
CA PHE A 7 -26.02 2.97 6.35
C PHE A 7 -26.08 3.86 5.12
N GLU A 8 -26.37 3.30 3.95
CA GLU A 8 -26.51 4.04 2.69
C GLU A 8 -27.63 5.09 2.76
N GLN A 9 -28.76 4.77 3.40
CA GLN A 9 -29.82 5.75 3.64
C GLN A 9 -29.35 6.90 4.55
N ALA A 10 -28.58 6.60 5.60
CA ALA A 10 -28.02 7.61 6.49
C ALA A 10 -26.98 8.49 5.78
N VAL A 11 -26.17 7.92 4.87
CA VAL A 11 -25.25 8.65 3.99
C VAL A 11 -26.02 9.60 3.07
N GLN A 12 -27.05 9.12 2.38
CA GLN A 12 -27.88 9.95 1.49
C GLN A 12 -28.54 11.13 2.22
N LYS A 13 -28.97 10.90 3.46
CA LYS A 13 -29.55 11.94 4.32
C LYS A 13 -28.51 12.87 4.98
N LYS A 14 -27.21 12.56 4.83
CA LYS A 14 -26.10 13.23 5.54
C LYS A 14 -26.28 13.19 7.08
N ASP A 15 -26.89 12.13 7.59
CA ASP A 15 -27.15 11.94 9.01
C ASP A 15 -25.95 11.23 9.65
N SER A 16 -25.00 12.02 10.16
CA SER A 16 -23.75 11.51 10.74
C SER A 16 -23.97 10.78 12.06
N GLU A 17 -24.98 11.15 12.85
CA GLU A 17 -25.33 10.48 14.10
C GLU A 17 -25.85 9.08 13.81
N GLN A 18 -26.74 8.95 12.82
CA GLN A 18 -27.26 7.65 12.40
C GLN A 18 -26.16 6.78 11.78
N GLN A 19 -25.25 7.35 10.97
CA GLN A 19 -24.08 6.63 10.44
C GLN A 19 -23.23 6.04 11.57
N ILE A 20 -22.90 6.83 12.59
CA ILE A 20 -22.08 6.38 13.74
C ILE A 20 -22.81 5.29 14.54
N ALA A 21 -24.10 5.48 14.83
CA ALA A 21 -24.90 4.51 15.58
C ALA A 21 -24.97 3.15 14.86
N ILE A 22 -25.09 3.15 13.53
CA ILE A 22 -25.10 1.94 12.71
C ILE A 22 -23.74 1.24 12.78
N LEU A 23 -22.63 1.96 12.62
CA LEU A 23 -21.29 1.39 12.69
C LEU A 23 -21.00 0.78 14.07
N GLN A 24 -21.33 1.50 15.15
CA GLN A 24 -21.14 1.01 16.53
C GLN A 24 -21.98 -0.24 16.82
N LYS A 25 -23.24 -0.25 16.35
CA LYS A 25 -24.13 -1.41 16.52
C LYS A 25 -23.61 -2.61 15.75
N ALA A 26 -23.22 -2.44 14.49
CA ALA A 26 -22.63 -3.51 13.68
C ALA A 26 -21.35 -4.06 14.32
N LEU A 27 -20.52 -3.19 14.87
CA LEU A 27 -19.28 -3.58 15.55
C LEU A 27 -19.56 -4.41 16.79
N THR A 28 -20.56 -4.01 17.58
CA THR A 28 -20.96 -4.73 18.79
C THR A 28 -21.57 -6.10 18.47
N GLU A 29 -22.37 -6.20 17.41
CA GLU A 29 -23.08 -7.44 17.06
C GLU A 29 -22.23 -8.44 16.28
N HIS A 30 -21.30 -7.97 15.45
CA HIS A 30 -20.59 -8.83 14.49
C HIS A 30 -19.06 -8.78 14.58
N GLY A 31 -18.49 -7.77 15.23
CA GLY A 31 -17.04 -7.58 15.32
C GLY A 31 -16.37 -7.26 13.96
N PHE A 32 -15.07 -6.97 14.01
CA PHE A 32 -14.30 -6.53 12.84
C PHE A 32 -14.06 -7.59 11.76
N LYS A 33 -14.15 -8.88 12.11
CA LYS A 33 -13.87 -10.00 11.18
C LYS A 33 -15.09 -10.45 10.38
N SER A 34 -16.24 -9.83 10.59
CA SER A 34 -17.47 -10.21 9.89
C SER A 34 -17.53 -9.64 8.47
N ALA A 35 -18.19 -10.37 7.55
CA ALA A 35 -18.45 -9.87 6.19
C ALA A 35 -19.23 -8.55 6.20
N ILE A 36 -20.17 -8.39 7.13
CA ILE A 36 -20.95 -7.15 7.31
C ILE A 36 -20.02 -5.97 7.62
N MET A 37 -19.00 -6.17 8.46
CA MET A 37 -18.05 -5.10 8.77
C MET A 37 -17.16 -4.75 7.58
N SER A 38 -16.76 -5.75 6.78
CA SER A 38 -16.03 -5.50 5.54
C SER A 38 -16.83 -4.65 4.56
N ASP A 39 -18.12 -4.95 4.39
CA ASP A 39 -19.02 -4.19 3.52
C ASP A 39 -19.22 -2.76 4.05
N LEU A 40 -19.37 -2.58 5.36
CA LEU A 40 -19.48 -1.25 5.99
C LEU A 40 -18.20 -0.43 5.86
N ALA A 41 -17.03 -1.04 6.06
CA ALA A 41 -15.74 -0.38 5.87
C ALA A 41 -15.56 0.08 4.41
N LEU A 42 -15.95 -0.75 3.45
CA LEU A 42 -15.93 -0.37 2.04
C LEU A 42 -16.90 0.77 1.74
N ALA A 43 -18.11 0.76 2.32
CA ALA A 43 -19.08 1.85 2.18
C ALA A 43 -18.54 3.18 2.75
N VAL A 44 -18.00 3.16 3.97
CA VAL A 44 -17.33 4.33 4.58
C VAL A 44 -16.25 4.88 3.67
N ALA A 45 -15.41 3.99 3.12
CA ALA A 45 -14.31 4.35 2.25
C ALA A 45 -14.76 4.89 0.88
N ASN A 46 -15.82 4.33 0.29
CA ASN A 46 -16.34 4.77 -1.01
C ASN A 46 -17.01 6.15 -0.94
N HIS A 47 -17.63 6.47 0.19
CA HIS A 47 -18.27 7.77 0.43
C HIS A 47 -17.32 8.84 0.95
N ASN A 48 -16.03 8.53 1.13
CA ASN A 48 -15.01 9.43 1.70
C ASN A 48 -15.45 10.05 3.03
N LEU A 49 -16.12 9.26 3.88
CA LEU A 49 -16.61 9.75 5.17
C LEU A 49 -15.44 9.97 6.13
N PRO A 50 -15.53 10.95 7.05
CA PRO A 50 -14.43 11.31 7.95
C PRO A 50 -14.24 10.31 9.11
N TYR A 51 -14.55 9.03 8.91
CA TYR A 51 -14.46 7.96 9.91
C TYR A 51 -13.14 7.19 9.77
N ILE A 52 -12.04 7.93 9.70
CA ILE A 52 -10.71 7.39 9.41
C ILE A 52 -10.26 6.45 10.51
N SER A 53 -10.45 6.80 11.79
CA SER A 53 -10.08 5.92 12.91
C SER A 53 -10.82 4.58 12.90
N PHE A 54 -12.06 4.56 12.36
CA PHE A 54 -12.79 3.32 12.15
C PHE A 54 -12.18 2.50 11.01
N LEU A 55 -11.82 3.13 9.88
CA LEU A 55 -11.13 2.46 8.78
C LEU A 55 -9.76 1.92 9.19
N GLU A 56 -8.99 2.70 9.96
CA GLU A 56 -7.70 2.28 10.53
C GLU A 56 -7.88 1.02 11.39
N ALA A 57 -8.79 1.07 12.37
CA ALA A 57 -9.06 -0.06 13.25
C ALA A 57 -9.52 -1.30 12.47
N PHE A 58 -10.41 -1.13 11.47
CA PHE A 58 -10.84 -2.23 10.61
C PHE A 58 -9.66 -2.84 9.85
N CYS A 59 -8.83 -2.02 9.21
CA CYS A 59 -7.71 -2.48 8.40
C CYS A 59 -6.62 -3.17 9.25
N ASP A 60 -6.41 -2.71 10.48
CA ASP A 60 -5.43 -3.30 11.40
C ASP A 60 -5.92 -4.65 11.98
N GLU A 61 -7.19 -4.75 12.34
CA GLU A 61 -7.79 -6.03 12.79
C GLU A 61 -7.89 -7.07 11.66
N ASN A 62 -7.89 -6.61 10.40
CA ASN A 62 -7.92 -7.42 9.19
C ASN A 62 -6.59 -7.36 8.42
N ALA A 63 -5.47 -7.12 9.12
CA ALA A 63 -4.17 -6.91 8.49
C ALA A 63 -3.71 -8.06 7.58
N GLU A 64 -4.16 -9.30 7.82
CA GLU A 64 -3.80 -10.48 7.02
C GLU A 64 -4.74 -10.72 5.82
N THR A 65 -5.95 -10.17 5.86
CA THR A 65 -6.93 -10.35 4.78
C THR A 65 -6.87 -9.19 3.79
N PRO A 66 -6.85 -9.46 2.49
CA PRO A 66 -6.84 -8.40 1.48
C PRO A 66 -8.23 -7.80 1.30
N HIS A 67 -8.35 -6.48 1.50
CA HIS A 67 -9.61 -5.75 1.39
C HIS A 67 -9.41 -4.39 0.69
N GLY A 68 -10.40 -3.97 -0.10
CA GLY A 68 -10.36 -2.71 -0.84
C GLY A 68 -10.29 -1.46 0.06
N ALA A 69 -10.74 -1.57 1.32
CA ALA A 69 -10.63 -0.50 2.32
C ALA A 69 -9.17 -0.07 2.58
N GLU A 70 -8.19 -0.99 2.45
CA GLU A 70 -6.77 -0.68 2.66
C GLU A 70 -6.27 0.36 1.66
N ILE A 71 -6.69 0.20 0.40
CA ILE A 71 -6.28 1.07 -0.72
C ILE A 71 -6.88 2.45 -0.55
N LYS A 72 -8.16 2.50 -0.14
CA LYS A 72 -8.85 3.76 0.11
C LYS A 72 -8.27 4.51 1.30
N LEU A 73 -7.86 3.79 2.35
CA LEU A 73 -7.14 4.39 3.46
C LEU A 73 -5.78 4.96 2.99
N ALA A 74 -5.06 4.23 2.14
CA ALA A 74 -3.81 4.72 1.53
C ALA A 74 -4.02 5.98 0.68
N ASP A 75 -5.09 6.03 -0.12
CA ASP A 75 -5.49 7.23 -0.89
C ASP A 75 -5.82 8.41 0.01
N PHE A 76 -6.58 8.16 1.08
CA PHE A 76 -6.96 9.18 2.03
C PHE A 76 -5.71 9.81 2.67
N TYR A 77 -4.77 8.98 3.12
CA TYR A 77 -3.47 9.46 3.62
C TYR A 77 -2.68 10.23 2.56
N ALA A 78 -2.76 9.84 1.28
CA ALA A 78 -2.08 10.55 0.21
C ALA A 78 -2.65 11.98 0.07
N GLY A 79 -3.97 12.12 0.21
CA GLY A 79 -4.65 13.42 0.24
C GLY A 79 -4.29 14.29 1.45
N LEU A 80 -3.78 13.70 2.53
CA LEU A 80 -3.29 14.39 3.72
C LEU A 80 -1.76 14.61 3.72
N ASP A 81 -1.05 14.31 2.62
CA ASP A 81 0.43 14.28 2.53
C ASP A 81 1.10 13.35 3.57
N LYS A 82 0.36 12.35 4.08
CA LYS A 82 0.86 11.27 4.94
C LYS A 82 1.47 10.14 4.09
N LEU A 83 2.54 10.49 3.37
CA LEU A 83 3.05 9.65 2.27
C LEU A 83 3.70 8.34 2.75
N ASP A 84 4.24 8.33 3.98
CA ASP A 84 4.84 7.15 4.59
C ASP A 84 3.76 6.07 4.85
N GLU A 85 2.65 6.48 5.47
CA GLU A 85 1.48 5.63 5.68
C GLU A 85 0.86 5.18 4.34
N THR A 86 0.74 6.10 3.37
CA THR A 86 0.26 5.77 2.01
C THR A 86 1.07 4.64 1.38
N THR A 87 2.40 4.79 1.37
CA THR A 87 3.30 3.81 0.75
C THR A 87 3.23 2.46 1.47
N SER A 88 3.19 2.48 2.82
CA SER A 88 3.13 1.27 3.62
C SER A 88 1.82 0.49 3.45
N ARG A 89 0.67 1.18 3.53
CA ARG A 89 -0.66 0.57 3.34
C ARG A 89 -0.82 -0.01 1.93
N ALA A 90 -0.40 0.74 0.90
CA ALA A 90 -0.44 0.26 -0.48
C ALA A 90 0.43 -0.99 -0.69
N ARG A 91 1.64 -1.00 -0.10
CA ARG A 91 2.53 -2.17 -0.11
C ARG A 91 1.91 -3.37 0.61
N ARG A 92 1.35 -3.17 1.80
CA ARG A 92 0.68 -4.20 2.58
C ARG A 92 -0.47 -4.84 1.79
N PHE A 93 -1.22 -4.06 1.01
CA PHE A 93 -2.24 -4.64 0.13
C PHE A 93 -1.61 -5.58 -0.91
N VAL A 94 -0.61 -5.14 -1.65
CA VAL A 94 0.01 -5.94 -2.74
C VAL A 94 0.76 -7.16 -2.19
N SER A 95 1.46 -7.02 -1.05
CA SER A 95 2.24 -8.10 -0.44
C SER A 95 1.39 -9.33 -0.09
N LYS A 96 0.09 -9.14 0.22
CA LYS A 96 -0.86 -10.21 0.52
C LYS A 96 -1.02 -11.20 -0.63
N PHE A 97 -0.77 -10.77 -1.86
CA PHE A 97 -0.93 -11.60 -3.04
C PHE A 97 0.38 -12.23 -3.50
N ARG A 98 1.52 -11.84 -2.92
CA ARG A 98 2.83 -12.32 -3.33
C ARG A 98 2.90 -13.85 -3.28
N GLY A 99 3.29 -14.46 -4.39
CA GLY A 99 3.43 -15.91 -4.57
C GLY A 99 2.12 -16.66 -4.82
N THR A 100 0.98 -15.97 -4.85
CA THR A 100 -0.34 -16.61 -4.99
C THR A 100 -0.71 -16.80 -6.46
N GLU A 101 -1.61 -17.74 -6.75
CA GLU A 101 -2.16 -17.90 -8.11
C GLU A 101 -2.92 -16.66 -8.59
N VAL A 102 -3.47 -15.87 -7.67
CA VAL A 102 -4.15 -14.61 -7.97
C VAL A 102 -3.17 -13.56 -8.51
N GLU A 103 -1.96 -13.47 -7.96
CA GLU A 103 -0.91 -12.58 -8.49
C GLU A 103 -0.50 -12.99 -9.90
N LYS A 104 -0.28 -14.30 -10.13
CA LYS A 104 0.11 -14.82 -11.44
C LYS A 104 -0.95 -14.60 -12.52
N ASN A 105 -2.23 -14.61 -12.13
CA ASN A 105 -3.37 -14.47 -13.03
C ASN A 105 -4.16 -13.17 -12.79
N ILE A 106 -3.49 -12.11 -12.35
CA ILE A 106 -4.12 -10.83 -11.98
C ILE A 106 -4.97 -10.22 -13.11
N SER A 107 -4.59 -10.45 -14.37
CA SER A 107 -5.32 -10.01 -15.56
C SER A 107 -6.72 -10.63 -15.69
N ALA A 108 -6.96 -11.79 -15.08
CA ALA A 108 -8.28 -12.43 -15.02
C ALA A 108 -9.23 -11.75 -14.00
N HIS A 109 -8.73 -10.80 -13.21
CA HIS A 109 -9.49 -10.11 -12.16
C HIS A 109 -9.48 -8.59 -12.39
N PRO A 110 -10.35 -8.03 -13.27
CA PRO A 110 -10.27 -6.62 -13.69
C PRO A 110 -10.36 -5.60 -12.54
N VAL A 111 -11.20 -5.87 -11.54
CA VAL A 111 -11.33 -5.03 -10.34
C VAL A 111 -10.02 -5.03 -9.55
N LEU A 112 -9.44 -6.22 -9.35
CA LEU A 112 -8.20 -6.38 -8.61
C LEU A 112 -7.00 -5.81 -9.37
N LEU A 113 -6.98 -5.96 -10.69
CA LEU A 113 -5.99 -5.34 -11.56
C LEU A 113 -6.00 -3.80 -11.42
N THR A 114 -7.18 -3.20 -11.34
CA THR A 114 -7.33 -1.75 -11.09
C THR A 114 -6.81 -1.35 -9.70
N MET A 115 -7.07 -2.20 -8.70
CA MET A 115 -6.56 -2.02 -7.33
C MET A 115 -5.04 -2.11 -7.27
N PHE A 116 -4.43 -3.07 -7.96
CA PHE A 116 -2.97 -3.20 -8.08
C PHE A 116 -2.37 -1.98 -8.77
N ALA A 117 -2.96 -1.54 -9.89
CA ALA A 117 -2.52 -0.35 -10.61
C ALA A 117 -2.45 0.87 -9.68
N ARG A 118 -3.48 1.04 -8.85
CA ARG A 118 -3.55 2.12 -7.87
C ARG A 118 -2.50 1.97 -6.78
N CYS A 119 -2.32 0.78 -6.22
CA CYS A 119 -1.32 0.53 -5.18
C CYS A 119 0.09 0.81 -5.66
N TYR A 120 0.45 0.38 -6.88
CA TYR A 120 1.79 0.64 -7.43
C TYR A 120 2.11 2.13 -7.54
N LEU A 121 1.12 2.97 -7.90
CA LEU A 121 1.28 4.43 -7.87
C LEU A 121 1.41 4.97 -6.44
N LEU A 122 0.60 4.49 -5.50
CA LEU A 122 0.66 4.95 -4.10
C LEU A 122 1.96 4.52 -3.40
N MET A 123 2.51 3.36 -3.78
CA MET A 123 3.77 2.83 -3.26
C MET A 123 4.98 3.70 -3.60
N THR A 124 4.93 4.51 -4.67
CA THR A 124 6.06 5.41 -5.01
C THR A 124 6.09 6.66 -4.15
N ALA A 125 5.01 7.00 -3.44
CA ALA A 125 4.85 8.30 -2.81
C ALA A 125 6.00 8.67 -1.85
N ALA A 126 6.30 7.81 -0.88
CA ALA A 126 7.39 8.04 0.06
C ALA A 126 8.76 7.95 -0.62
N TYR A 127 8.95 6.98 -1.52
CA TYR A 127 10.23 6.81 -2.22
C TYR A 127 10.61 8.02 -3.06
N THR A 128 9.71 8.50 -3.90
CA THR A 128 9.95 9.70 -4.72
C THR A 128 10.24 10.90 -3.84
N ARG A 129 9.48 11.10 -2.75
CA ARG A 129 9.68 12.23 -1.83
C ARG A 129 11.02 12.16 -1.09
N LEU A 130 11.47 10.96 -0.71
CA LEU A 130 12.76 10.72 -0.06
C LEU A 130 13.95 10.65 -1.05
N GLY A 131 13.70 10.81 -2.35
CA GLY A 131 14.72 10.89 -3.39
C GLY A 131 15.10 9.57 -4.05
N SER A 132 14.38 8.48 -3.75
CA SER A 132 14.57 7.15 -4.34
C SER A 132 13.74 6.98 -5.63
N ARG A 133 14.14 7.70 -6.67
CA ARG A 133 13.41 7.81 -7.95
C ARG A 133 13.59 6.57 -8.82
N ASN A 134 14.80 6.02 -8.91
CA ASN A 134 15.05 4.79 -9.67
C ASN A 134 14.27 3.61 -9.07
N TYR A 135 14.17 3.52 -7.75
CA TYR A 135 13.31 2.53 -7.10
C TYR A 135 11.83 2.73 -7.46
N SER A 136 11.36 3.98 -7.46
CA SER A 136 10.00 4.32 -7.91
C SER A 136 9.76 3.96 -9.36
N GLN A 137 10.76 4.15 -10.25
CA GLN A 137 10.67 3.69 -11.63
C GLN A 137 10.59 2.18 -11.75
N ARG A 138 11.36 1.41 -10.95
CA ARG A 138 11.26 -0.05 -10.92
C ARG A 138 9.86 -0.52 -10.52
N LEU A 139 9.27 0.10 -9.49
CA LEU A 139 7.89 -0.15 -9.07
C LEU A 139 6.88 0.05 -10.21
N LEU A 140 6.95 1.19 -10.89
CA LEU A 140 6.03 1.51 -11.99
C LEU A 140 6.27 0.62 -13.21
N THR A 141 7.52 0.32 -13.52
CA THR A 141 7.87 -0.58 -14.63
C THR A 141 7.35 -1.99 -14.39
N LYS A 142 7.46 -2.49 -13.16
CA LYS A 142 6.87 -3.77 -12.75
C LYS A 142 5.35 -3.76 -12.90
N ALA A 143 4.69 -2.67 -12.51
CA ALA A 143 3.24 -2.52 -12.68
C ALA A 143 2.81 -2.53 -14.16
N LEU A 144 3.60 -1.94 -15.06
CA LEU A 144 3.31 -1.96 -16.50
C LEU A 144 3.32 -3.38 -17.10
N GLN A 145 4.05 -4.31 -16.49
CA GLN A 145 4.14 -5.70 -16.96
C GLN A 145 2.87 -6.51 -16.72
N ILE A 146 2.00 -6.10 -15.78
CA ILE A 146 0.79 -6.87 -15.42
C ILE A 146 -0.44 -6.54 -16.29
N GLY A 147 -0.28 -5.72 -17.34
CA GLY A 147 -1.34 -5.46 -18.33
C GLY A 147 -2.46 -4.54 -17.80
N LEU A 148 -2.10 -3.33 -17.38
CA LEU A 148 -3.00 -2.38 -16.70
C LEU A 148 -4.11 -1.81 -17.61
N PRO A 149 -5.22 -1.32 -17.03
CA PRO A 149 -6.17 -0.48 -17.75
C PRO A 149 -5.47 0.74 -18.36
N LYS A 150 -5.85 1.11 -19.58
CA LYS A 150 -5.17 2.16 -20.37
C LYS A 150 -4.92 3.46 -19.61
N ALA A 151 -5.89 3.93 -18.82
CA ALA A 151 -5.75 5.16 -18.04
C ALA A 151 -4.61 5.09 -17.00
N PHE A 152 -4.38 3.92 -16.40
CA PHE A 152 -3.27 3.71 -15.47
C PHE A 152 -1.95 3.50 -16.20
N ASP A 153 -1.96 2.76 -17.31
CA ASP A 153 -0.79 2.59 -18.17
C ASP A 153 -0.21 3.96 -18.62
N ASP A 154 -1.07 4.81 -19.21
CA ASP A 154 -0.68 6.15 -19.64
C ASP A 154 -0.18 7.00 -18.47
N ARG A 155 -0.85 6.94 -17.31
CA ARG A 155 -0.44 7.67 -16.10
C ARG A 155 0.93 7.23 -15.58
N MET A 156 1.19 5.92 -15.51
CA MET A 156 2.47 5.40 -15.02
C MET A 156 3.62 5.70 -15.99
N LYS A 157 3.38 5.62 -17.30
CA LYS A 157 4.36 6.03 -18.31
C LYS A 157 4.73 7.50 -18.17
N ASN A 158 3.74 8.37 -17.97
CA ASN A 158 3.98 9.80 -17.73
C ASN A 158 4.77 10.04 -16.44
N GLU A 159 4.45 9.31 -15.36
CA GLU A 159 5.19 9.42 -14.11
C GLU A 159 6.66 8.97 -14.27
N ILE A 160 6.92 7.88 -15.00
CA ILE A 160 8.30 7.46 -15.32
C ILE A 160 9.05 8.55 -16.10
N LEU A 161 8.40 9.22 -17.05
CA LEU A 161 9.00 10.36 -17.77
C LEU A 161 9.30 11.53 -16.83
N THR A 162 8.40 11.85 -15.90
CA THR A 162 8.63 12.87 -14.86
C THR A 162 9.85 12.51 -14.02
N LEU A 163 9.92 11.29 -13.49
CA LEU A 163 11.05 10.82 -12.68
C LEU A 163 12.38 10.90 -13.45
N ASN A 164 12.39 10.52 -14.73
CA ASN A 164 13.57 10.65 -15.60
C ASN A 164 14.00 12.10 -15.80
N ASN A 165 13.06 13.04 -15.91
CA ASN A 165 13.38 14.45 -16.00
C ASN A 165 13.90 15.00 -14.67
N GLU A 166 13.32 14.60 -13.54
CA GLU A 166 13.79 15.01 -12.22
C GLU A 166 15.21 14.51 -11.91
N LEU A 167 15.57 13.32 -12.40
CA LEU A 167 16.92 12.74 -12.27
C LEU A 167 17.99 13.49 -13.08
N LYS A 168 17.61 14.39 -13.99
CA LYS A 168 18.58 15.29 -14.66
C LYS A 168 19.11 16.37 -13.72
N ASN A 169 18.43 16.63 -12.61
CA ASN A 169 18.93 17.51 -11.57
C ASN A 169 20.01 16.79 -10.75
N GLU A 170 21.18 17.41 -10.59
CA GLU A 170 22.35 16.81 -9.93
C GLU A 170 22.07 16.45 -8.46
N ALA A 171 21.33 17.28 -7.72
CA ALA A 171 20.99 16.98 -6.32
C ALA A 171 20.08 15.74 -6.21
N ASN A 172 19.11 15.62 -7.12
CA ASN A 172 18.24 14.45 -7.17
C ASN A 172 19.00 13.18 -7.58
N SER A 173 19.86 13.27 -8.59
CA SER A 173 20.70 12.17 -9.07
C SER A 173 21.67 11.68 -7.99
N SER A 174 22.28 12.61 -7.25
CA SER A 174 23.21 12.30 -6.16
C SER A 174 22.53 11.57 -5.01
N LEU A 175 21.36 12.04 -4.55
CA LEU A 175 20.61 11.36 -3.50
C LEU A 175 20.07 10.00 -3.96
N ASP A 176 19.58 9.91 -5.19
CA ASP A 176 19.12 8.65 -5.77
C ASP A 176 20.25 7.61 -5.86
N LYS A 177 21.46 8.03 -6.26
CA LYS A 177 22.63 7.15 -6.26
C LYS A 177 22.92 6.55 -4.89
N LYS A 178 22.76 7.33 -3.81
CA LYS A 178 22.94 6.81 -2.44
C LYS A 178 21.90 5.74 -2.11
N TRP A 179 20.65 5.95 -2.52
CA TRP A 179 19.59 4.95 -2.40
C TRP A 179 19.94 3.68 -3.18
N GLU A 180 20.42 3.79 -4.41
CA GLU A 180 20.80 2.63 -5.22
C GLU A 180 21.99 1.87 -4.61
N GLU A 181 23.02 2.57 -4.11
CA GLU A 181 24.13 1.96 -3.39
C GLU A 181 23.67 1.21 -2.13
N PHE A 182 22.70 1.77 -1.39
CA PHE A 182 22.06 1.10 -0.27
C PHE A 182 21.33 -0.18 -0.71
N TYR A 183 20.53 -0.12 -1.78
CA TYR A 183 19.79 -1.28 -2.27
C TYR A 183 20.69 -2.40 -2.82
N MET A 184 21.91 -2.09 -3.25
CA MET A 184 22.85 -3.08 -3.79
C MET A 184 23.78 -3.67 -2.73
N THR A 185 24.15 -2.90 -1.69
CA THR A 185 25.24 -3.29 -0.77
C THR A 185 25.00 -2.95 0.70
N GLY A 186 23.89 -2.28 1.02
CA GLY A 186 23.63 -1.71 2.36
C GLY A 186 24.43 -0.44 2.67
N ALA A 187 25.20 0.09 1.72
CA ALA A 187 25.94 1.34 1.87
C ALA A 187 25.01 2.55 2.14
N ASN A 188 25.55 3.64 2.70
CA ASN A 188 24.81 4.87 3.03
C ASN A 188 23.64 4.72 4.02
N PHE A 189 23.46 3.56 4.68
CA PHE A 189 22.37 3.31 5.63
C PHE A 189 22.17 4.45 6.66
N ASN A 190 23.23 4.82 7.39
CA ASN A 190 23.12 5.82 8.45
C ASN A 190 22.56 7.16 7.96
N GLU A 191 23.03 7.62 6.80
CA GLU A 191 22.58 8.89 6.22
C GLU A 191 21.12 8.80 5.76
N LEU A 192 20.76 7.76 5.01
CA LEU A 192 19.39 7.57 4.51
C LEU A 192 18.39 7.35 5.66
N HIS A 193 18.81 6.67 6.71
CA HIS A 193 18.02 6.48 7.93
C HIS A 193 17.77 7.78 8.67
N GLU A 194 18.80 8.61 8.82
CA GLU A 194 18.65 9.94 9.40
C GLU A 194 17.74 10.84 8.54
N ILE A 195 17.83 10.77 7.21
CA ILE A 195 16.92 11.48 6.29
C ILE A 195 15.46 11.05 6.52
N CYS A 196 15.20 9.75 6.62
CA CYS A 196 13.85 9.23 6.87
C CYS A 196 13.30 9.74 8.21
N LEU A 197 14.09 9.64 9.29
CA LEU A 197 13.67 10.09 10.62
C LEU A 197 13.42 11.61 10.68
N LYS A 198 14.32 12.42 10.10
CA LYS A 198 14.17 13.89 10.07
C LYS A 198 12.96 14.32 9.24
N SER A 199 12.67 13.57 8.18
CA SER A 199 11.52 13.83 7.32
C SER A 199 10.21 13.26 7.90
N GLN A 200 10.25 12.61 9.05
CA GLN A 200 9.12 11.95 9.73
C GLN A 200 8.53 10.74 8.97
N TYR A 201 9.37 10.04 8.19
CA TYR A 201 9.02 8.79 7.48
C TYR A 201 9.46 7.59 8.32
N PHE A 202 8.80 7.38 9.46
CA PHE A 202 9.19 6.37 10.46
C PHE A 202 9.06 4.92 9.94
N GLN A 203 8.08 4.63 9.09
CA GLN A 203 7.88 3.30 8.49
C GLN A 203 8.96 3.03 7.44
N MET A 204 9.32 4.02 6.62
CA MET A 204 10.46 3.89 5.74
C MET A 204 11.78 3.73 6.51
N ALA A 205 11.98 4.48 7.60
CA ALA A 205 13.13 4.32 8.48
C ALA A 205 13.21 2.88 9.04
N LYS A 206 12.07 2.34 9.48
CA LYS A 206 12.01 0.95 9.96
C LYS A 206 12.31 -0.06 8.84
N ARG A 207 11.82 0.22 7.62
CA ARG A 207 12.08 -0.64 6.47
C ARG A 207 13.57 -0.74 6.16
N ILE A 208 14.26 0.39 6.05
CA ILE A 208 15.69 0.37 5.74
C ILE A 208 16.52 -0.25 6.87
N GLU A 209 16.10 -0.13 8.13
CA GLU A 209 16.71 -0.86 9.25
C GLU A 209 16.61 -2.38 9.06
N LEU A 210 15.42 -2.87 8.64
CA LEU A 210 15.23 -4.29 8.35
C LEU A 210 16.06 -4.77 7.14
N LEU A 211 16.17 -3.94 6.10
CA LEU A 211 16.99 -4.26 4.93
C LEU A 211 18.48 -4.27 5.27
N GLU A 212 18.94 -3.30 6.05
CA GLU A 212 20.32 -3.26 6.54
C GLU A 212 20.66 -4.50 7.38
N GLY A 213 19.73 -4.93 8.23
CA GLY A 213 19.85 -6.20 8.95
C GLY A 213 20.08 -7.38 8.00
N LYS A 214 19.41 -7.45 6.84
CA LYS A 214 19.62 -8.52 5.86
C LYS A 214 21.02 -8.48 5.24
N PHE A 215 21.54 -7.31 4.90
CA PHE A 215 22.91 -7.17 4.38
C PHE A 215 23.96 -7.64 5.40
N ARG A 216 23.75 -7.40 6.70
CA ARG A 216 24.67 -7.87 7.76
C ARG A 216 24.80 -9.39 7.83
N PHE A 217 23.73 -10.12 7.56
CA PHE A 217 23.71 -11.59 7.64
C PHE A 217 23.94 -12.27 6.29
N ASN A 218 23.77 -11.55 5.18
CA ASN A 218 23.99 -12.04 3.83
C ASN A 218 24.56 -10.90 2.95
N ALA A 219 25.87 -10.91 2.71
CA ALA A 219 26.54 -9.89 1.89
C ALA A 219 26.13 -9.94 0.41
N ASP A 220 25.61 -11.08 -0.07
CA ASP A 220 25.10 -11.25 -1.43
C ASP A 220 23.61 -10.85 -1.54
N PHE A 221 22.99 -10.43 -0.44
CA PHE A 221 21.63 -9.90 -0.47
C PHE A 221 21.60 -8.65 -1.36
N ILE A 222 20.57 -8.55 -2.19
CA ILE A 222 20.26 -7.35 -2.96
C ILE A 222 18.77 -7.06 -2.82
N VAL A 223 18.42 -5.79 -2.90
CA VAL A 223 17.03 -5.35 -2.93
C VAL A 223 16.54 -5.39 -4.38
N ASP A 224 15.95 -6.51 -4.74
CA ASP A 224 15.42 -6.78 -6.09
C ASP A 224 13.89 -6.76 -6.14
N ASP A 225 13.35 -7.14 -7.29
CA ASP A 225 11.90 -7.23 -7.56
C ASP A 225 11.12 -8.14 -6.60
N SER A 226 11.80 -9.08 -5.94
CA SER A 226 11.22 -9.96 -4.92
C SER A 226 11.15 -9.26 -3.56
N GLU A 227 12.11 -8.39 -3.26
CA GLU A 227 12.13 -7.55 -2.06
C GLU A 227 11.08 -6.43 -2.15
N ILE A 228 10.85 -5.89 -3.35
CA ILE A 228 9.92 -4.79 -3.61
C ILE A 228 8.52 -5.01 -2.99
N LEU A 229 8.07 -6.25 -2.86
CA LEU A 229 6.76 -6.62 -2.31
C LEU A 229 6.81 -7.19 -0.87
N MET A 230 7.97 -7.16 -0.22
CA MET A 230 8.09 -7.52 1.18
C MET A 230 7.45 -6.43 2.05
N ASP A 231 6.48 -6.83 2.87
CA ASP A 231 5.91 -5.97 3.90
C ASP A 231 6.72 -6.14 5.20
N ILE A 232 7.03 -5.01 5.83
CA ILE A 232 7.78 -4.95 7.09
C ILE A 232 6.93 -5.37 8.30
N PHE A 233 5.61 -5.46 8.11
CA PHE A 233 4.64 -5.87 9.11
C PHE A 233 4.08 -7.28 8.88
N ALA A 234 4.38 -7.91 7.75
CA ALA A 234 3.88 -9.25 7.45
C ALA A 234 4.83 -10.31 8.04
N PHE A 235 4.39 -10.99 9.10
CA PHE A 235 5.01 -12.21 9.61
C PHE A 235 4.44 -13.41 8.85
N ARG A 236 4.79 -13.58 7.57
CA ARG A 236 4.44 -14.83 6.86
C ARG A 236 5.43 -15.92 7.26
N ASN A 237 4.91 -17.03 7.79
CA ASN A 237 5.70 -18.25 7.89
C ASN A 237 5.86 -18.83 6.48
N GLU A 238 7.07 -19.29 6.13
CA GLU A 238 7.39 -19.86 4.80
C GLU A 238 6.49 -21.05 4.38
N LYS A 239 5.65 -21.57 5.30
CA LYS A 239 4.71 -22.66 5.07
C LYS A 239 3.34 -22.24 4.50
N ASP A 240 3.06 -20.94 4.38
CA ASP A 240 1.72 -20.46 3.98
C ASP A 240 1.48 -20.41 2.46
N GLY A 241 2.46 -20.83 1.65
CA GLY A 241 2.42 -20.83 0.18
C GLY A 241 1.35 -21.75 -0.46
N GLU A 242 0.65 -22.57 0.34
CA GLU A 242 -0.40 -23.49 -0.13
C GLU A 242 -1.83 -23.07 0.28
N SER A 243 -1.99 -21.95 1.00
CA SER A 243 -3.32 -21.52 1.42
C SER A 243 -4.08 -20.82 0.29
N ASN A 244 -5.21 -21.39 -0.11
CA ASN A 244 -6.17 -20.72 -0.99
C ASN A 244 -6.73 -19.49 -0.27
N LEU A 245 -6.19 -18.30 -0.56
CA LEU A 245 -6.79 -17.05 -0.11
C LEU A 245 -8.19 -16.94 -0.72
N THR A 246 -9.22 -17.12 0.12
CA THR A 246 -10.60 -16.85 -0.28
C THR A 246 -10.82 -15.35 -0.32
N PHE A 247 -11.03 -14.82 -1.52
CA PHE A 247 -11.38 -13.42 -1.74
C PHE A 247 -12.90 -13.24 -1.81
N THR A 248 -13.43 -12.34 -0.99
CA THR A 248 -14.79 -11.82 -1.16
C THR A 248 -14.69 -10.50 -1.92
N LEU A 249 -14.53 -10.56 -3.25
CA LEU A 249 -14.81 -9.42 -4.12
C LEU A 249 -16.31 -9.46 -4.42
N ARG A 250 -17.10 -8.76 -3.62
CA ARG A 250 -18.49 -8.43 -3.95
C ARG A 250 -18.57 -6.97 -4.37
#